data_AF-A0A955P3V2-F1
#
_entry.id   AF-A0A955P3V2-F1
#
_cell.length_a   1.000
_cell.length_b   1.000
_cell.length_c   1.000
_cell.angle_alpha   90.00
_cell.angle_beta   90.00
_cell.angle_gamma   90.00
#
_symmetry.space_group_name_H-M   'P 1'
#
loop_
_entity.id
_entity.type
_entity.pdbx_description
1 polymer ?
#
loop_
_entity_poly.entity_id
_entity_poly.type
_entity_poly.pdbx_seq_one_letter_code
_entity_poly.pdbx_strand_id
1 'polypeptide(L)'
;MSRLSRLERMTDSTRGASPIISSPEIFLIVSLVSMVAIVSSIAGAPGPLTVHPVNPRYFSDGTGKAVYLTGSHVWNNFVDWGVGDPPPEFDHEAFIAWLKEKNHNFVRGWVWENTRFN
;
A
#
# COMPACT_ATOMS: atom_id res chain seq x y z
N MET A 1 -18.84 48.75 41.21
CA MET A 1 -18.51 49.04 39.80
C MET A 1 -17.13 48.46 39.47
N SER A 2 -17.04 47.41 38.63
CA SER A 2 -15.87 47.09 37.76
C SER A 2 -15.76 45.63 37.25
N ARG A 3 -16.60 44.69 37.69
CA ARG A 3 -16.45 43.27 37.29
C ARG A 3 -17.39 42.75 36.19
N LEU A 4 -18.33 43.56 35.69
CA LEU A 4 -19.27 43.11 34.65
C LEU A 4 -18.87 43.52 33.22
N SER A 5 -18.00 44.52 33.04
CA SER A 5 -17.54 44.99 31.72
C SER A 5 -16.39 44.16 31.11
N ARG A 6 -15.91 43.13 31.83
CA ARG A 6 -14.86 42.22 31.36
C ARG A 6 -15.42 40.99 30.63
N LEU A 7 -16.69 40.63 30.84
CA LEU A 7 -17.30 39.44 30.22
C LEU A 7 -17.92 39.73 28.85
N GLU A 8 -18.50 40.92 28.62
CA GLU A 8 -18.99 41.31 27.29
C GLU A 8 -17.86 41.56 26.27
N ARG A 9 -16.64 41.83 26.74
CA ARG A 9 -15.47 42.02 25.86
C ARG A 9 -14.80 40.71 25.42
N MET A 10 -15.18 39.58 26.00
CA MET A 10 -14.60 38.27 25.66
C MET A 10 -15.40 37.51 24.59
N THR A 11 -16.60 37.96 24.24
CA THR A 11 -17.45 37.30 23.21
C THR A 11 -17.29 37.90 21.80
N ASP A 12 -16.48 38.96 21.64
CA ASP A 12 -16.28 39.63 20.35
C ASP A 12 -14.95 39.25 19.66
N SER A 13 -14.11 38.44 20.30
CA SER A 13 -12.78 38.09 19.77
C SER A 13 -12.74 36.88 18.83
N THR A 14 -13.84 36.15 18.65
CA THR A 14 -13.89 34.93 17.82
C THR A 14 -14.62 35.09 16.49
N ARG A 15 -15.10 36.30 16.15
CA ARG A 15 -15.81 36.57 14.88
C ARG A 15 -14.90 36.81 13.65
N GLY A 16 -13.58 36.67 13.77
CA GLY A 16 -12.63 37.08 12.71
C GLY A 16 -11.77 35.99 12.08
N ALA A 17 -11.89 34.72 12.46
CA ALA A 17 -11.12 33.65 11.83
C ALA A 17 -11.90 33.05 10.66
N SER A 18 -11.81 33.68 9.49
CA SER A 18 -12.28 33.11 8.22
C SER A 18 -11.63 31.74 8.02
N PRO A 19 -12.39 30.66 7.75
CA PRO A 19 -11.78 29.38 7.44
C PRO A 19 -11.03 29.53 6.12
N ILE A 20 -9.71 29.37 6.14
CA ILE A 20 -8.83 29.37 4.95
C ILE A 20 -9.34 28.42 3.85
N ILE A 21 -10.20 27.46 4.23
CA ILE A 21 -10.84 26.43 3.40
C ILE A 21 -11.99 26.97 2.51
N SER A 22 -12.47 28.21 2.68
CA SER A 22 -13.58 28.76 1.87
C SER A 22 -13.20 29.25 0.47
N SER A 23 -11.92 29.18 0.08
CA SER A 23 -11.51 29.57 -1.26
C SER A 23 -11.84 28.48 -2.30
N PRO A 24 -12.45 28.82 -3.44
CA PRO A 24 -12.84 27.85 -4.46
C PRO A 24 -11.63 27.11 -5.07
N GLU A 25 -10.46 27.76 -5.07
CA GLU A 25 -9.16 27.21 -5.50
C GLU A 25 -8.75 25.98 -4.67
N ILE A 26 -8.81 26.09 -3.34
CA ILE A 26 -8.43 25.01 -2.42
C ILE A 26 -9.42 23.85 -2.52
N PHE A 27 -10.72 24.16 -2.69
CA PHE A 27 -11.74 23.13 -2.89
C PHE A 27 -11.54 22.37 -4.21
N LEU A 28 -11.18 23.08 -5.29
CA LEU A 28 -10.83 22.47 -6.59
C LEU A 28 -9.61 21.56 -6.49
N ILE A 29 -8.54 22.01 -5.81
CA ILE A 29 -7.32 21.21 -5.64
C ILE A 29 -7.60 19.96 -4.81
N VAL A 30 -8.30 20.09 -3.68
CA VAL A 30 -8.66 18.94 -2.80
C VAL A 30 -9.58 17.97 -3.53
N SER A 31 -10.56 18.48 -4.29
CA SER A 31 -11.45 17.66 -5.11
C SER A 31 -10.68 16.91 -6.21
N LEU A 32 -9.76 17.58 -6.91
CA LEU A 32 -8.93 16.97 -7.94
C LEU A 32 -8.01 15.88 -7.37
N VAL A 33 -7.34 16.16 -6.25
CA VAL A 33 -6.48 15.18 -5.55
C VAL A 33 -7.30 13.96 -5.10
N SER A 34 -8.49 14.19 -4.55
CA SER A 34 -9.40 13.11 -4.14
C SER A 34 -9.86 12.30 -5.35
N MET A 35 -10.20 12.94 -6.48
CA MET A 35 -10.62 12.26 -7.69
C MET A 35 -9.50 11.40 -8.29
N VAL A 36 -8.25 11.89 -8.31
CA VAL A 36 -7.08 11.12 -8.77
C VAL A 36 -6.83 9.89 -7.89
N ALA A 37 -6.98 10.03 -6.57
CA ALA A 37 -6.86 8.90 -5.64
C ALA A 37 -7.95 7.84 -5.89
N ILE A 38 -9.20 8.28 -6.11
CA ILE A 38 -10.33 7.40 -6.42
C ILE A 38 -10.08 6.64 -7.73
N VAL A 39 -9.66 7.33 -8.80
CA VAL A 39 -9.39 6.70 -10.11
C VAL A 39 -8.27 5.66 -10.01
N SER A 40 -7.22 5.93 -9.24
CA SER A 40 -6.10 5.00 -9.03
C SER A 40 -6.51 3.72 -8.28
N SER A 41 -7.54 3.80 -7.42
CA SER A 41 -8.09 2.63 -6.71
C SER A 41 -9.07 1.78 -7.52
N ILE A 42 -9.61 2.29 -8.63
CA ILE A 42 -10.59 1.58 -9.47
C ILE A 42 -9.91 0.63 -10.48
N ALA A 43 -8.61 0.82 -10.73
CA ALA A 43 -7.82 -0.13 -11.50
C ALA A 43 -7.70 -1.43 -10.71
N GLY A 44 -8.64 -2.37 -10.94
CA GLY A 44 -8.54 -3.73 -10.44
C GLY A 44 -7.19 -4.33 -10.82
N ALA A 45 -6.72 -5.32 -10.04
CA ALA A 45 -5.50 -6.03 -10.38
C ALA A 45 -5.59 -6.49 -11.85
N PRO A 46 -4.55 -6.29 -12.66
CA PRO A 46 -4.54 -6.82 -14.01
C PRO A 46 -4.88 -8.31 -13.91
N GLY A 47 -5.70 -8.79 -14.85
CA GLY A 47 -6.06 -10.21 -14.90
C GLY A 47 -4.81 -11.10 -14.99
N PRO A 48 -4.99 -12.43 -15.06
CA PRO A 48 -3.86 -13.35 -15.16
C PRO A 48 -2.85 -12.92 -16.24
N LEU A 49 -1.56 -13.05 -15.94
CA LEU A 49 -0.52 -12.75 -16.92
C LEU A 49 -0.70 -13.61 -18.17
N THR A 50 -0.61 -12.98 -19.34
CA THR A 50 -0.72 -13.64 -20.65
C THR A 50 0.61 -13.61 -21.38
N VAL A 51 0.75 -14.38 -22.45
CA VAL A 51 1.93 -14.29 -23.33
C VAL A 51 1.92 -12.96 -24.06
N HIS A 52 3.06 -12.25 -24.10
CA HIS A 52 3.15 -10.94 -24.74
C HIS A 52 2.97 -11.04 -26.27
N PRO A 53 2.05 -10.26 -26.88
CA PRO A 53 1.57 -10.49 -28.24
C PRO A 53 2.64 -10.25 -29.33
N VAL A 54 3.59 -9.36 -29.08
CA VAL A 54 4.66 -9.01 -30.04
C VAL A 54 5.94 -9.84 -29.80
N ASN A 55 6.17 -10.31 -28.57
CA ASN A 55 7.38 -11.04 -28.21
C ASN A 55 7.03 -12.16 -27.22
N PRO A 56 6.80 -13.39 -27.69
CA PRO A 56 6.25 -14.47 -26.88
C PRO A 56 7.22 -15.00 -25.79
N ARG A 57 8.43 -14.43 -25.68
CA ARG A 57 9.38 -14.75 -24.59
C ARG A 57 9.05 -14.04 -23.27
N TYR A 58 8.14 -13.06 -23.29
CA TYR A 58 7.77 -12.25 -22.13
C TYR A 58 6.29 -12.41 -21.79
N PHE A 59 5.93 -12.04 -20.56
CA PHE A 59 4.54 -11.93 -20.13
C PHE A 59 3.96 -10.54 -20.43
N SER A 60 2.65 -10.42 -20.36
CA SER A 60 1.88 -9.17 -20.48
C SER A 60 0.76 -9.15 -19.44
N ASP A 61 0.55 -7.97 -18.87
CA ASP A 61 -0.53 -7.66 -17.92
C ASP A 61 -1.73 -6.94 -18.61
N GLY A 62 -1.69 -6.80 -19.93
CA GLY A 62 -2.71 -6.09 -20.71
C GLY A 62 -2.41 -4.61 -20.95
N THR A 63 -1.34 -4.05 -20.37
CA THR A 63 -0.94 -2.64 -20.60
C THR A 63 -0.13 -2.43 -21.89
N GLY A 64 0.27 -3.51 -22.56
CA GLY A 64 1.15 -3.48 -23.73
C GLY A 64 2.64 -3.40 -23.38
N LYS A 65 3.01 -3.43 -22.10
CA LYS A 65 4.39 -3.54 -21.65
C LYS A 65 4.77 -5.00 -21.42
N ALA A 66 6.01 -5.35 -21.75
CA ALA A 66 6.57 -6.65 -21.40
C ALA A 66 6.83 -6.73 -19.89
N VAL A 67 6.35 -7.81 -19.28
CA VAL A 67 6.57 -8.16 -17.88
C VAL A 67 7.66 -9.23 -17.82
N TYR A 68 8.74 -8.91 -17.09
CA TYR A 68 9.83 -9.83 -16.79
C TYR A 68 9.74 -10.25 -15.32
N LEU A 69 9.59 -11.56 -15.08
CA LEU A 69 9.48 -12.09 -13.73
C LEU A 69 10.86 -12.24 -13.12
N THR A 70 11.10 -11.52 -12.04
CA THR A 70 12.34 -11.56 -11.26
C THR A 70 12.00 -11.82 -9.81
N GLY A 71 12.65 -12.82 -9.26
CA GLY A 71 12.30 -13.34 -7.96
C GLY A 71 13.47 -14.02 -7.29
N SER A 72 13.44 -13.99 -5.96
CA SER A 72 14.30 -14.81 -5.13
C SER A 72 13.50 -15.92 -4.50
N HIS A 73 14.12 -17.08 -4.43
CA HIS A 73 13.47 -18.31 -4.03
C HIS A 73 14.30 -19.01 -2.97
N VAL A 74 13.69 -19.25 -1.81
CA VAL A 74 14.12 -20.29 -0.88
C VAL A 74 12.93 -21.21 -0.57
N TRP A 75 13.27 -22.45 -0.25
CA TRP A 75 12.38 -23.57 0.03
C TRP A 75 11.43 -23.35 1.21
N ASN A 76 11.81 -22.53 2.20
CA ASN A 76 11.10 -22.33 3.47
C ASN A 76 10.40 -20.96 3.58
N ASN A 77 10.04 -20.32 2.46
CA ASN A 77 9.37 -19.02 2.46
C ASN A 77 7.99 -18.99 3.17
N PHE A 78 7.41 -20.15 3.49
CA PHE A 78 6.05 -20.30 4.02
C PHE A 78 5.96 -21.18 5.27
N VAL A 79 7.09 -21.66 5.80
CA VAL A 79 7.12 -22.60 6.93
C VAL A 79 8.27 -22.23 7.86
N ASP A 80 7.99 -22.21 9.16
CA ASP A 80 9.01 -22.02 10.19
C ASP A 80 10.02 -23.18 10.13
N TRP A 81 11.30 -22.84 10.02
CA TRP A 81 12.37 -23.83 9.86
C TRP A 81 13.56 -23.45 10.74
N GLY A 82 14.03 -24.40 11.54
CA GLY A 82 15.24 -24.22 12.34
C GLY A 82 15.56 -25.42 13.21
N VAL A 83 16.64 -25.32 13.97
CA VAL A 83 17.14 -26.40 14.83
C VAL A 83 16.40 -26.46 16.19
N GLY A 84 15.51 -25.51 16.47
CA GLY A 84 14.75 -25.40 17.72
C GLY A 84 13.39 -26.10 17.67
N ASP A 85 12.83 -26.38 18.85
CA ASP A 85 11.47 -26.91 19.04
C ASP A 85 10.71 -26.04 20.07
N PRO A 86 9.80 -25.15 19.64
CA PRO A 86 9.41 -24.91 18.24
C PRO A 86 10.52 -24.19 17.44
N PRO A 87 10.52 -24.31 16.10
CA PRO A 87 11.46 -23.59 15.25
C PRO A 87 11.26 -22.06 15.37
N PRO A 88 12.29 -21.24 15.04
CA PRO A 88 12.12 -19.80 14.95
C PRO A 88 11.07 -19.42 13.93
N GLU A 89 10.23 -18.45 14.28
CA GLU A 89 9.19 -17.90 13.40
C GLU A 89 9.82 -17.23 12.17
N PHE A 90 9.21 -17.46 11.00
CA PHE A 90 9.61 -16.82 9.76
C PHE A 90 9.08 -15.38 9.69
N ASP A 91 9.98 -14.41 9.61
CA ASP A 91 9.63 -13.00 9.42
C ASP A 91 9.23 -12.71 7.97
N HIS A 92 7.94 -12.88 7.69
CA HIS A 92 7.38 -12.66 6.36
C HIS A 92 7.41 -11.17 5.96
N GLU A 93 7.29 -10.24 6.90
CA GLU A 93 7.31 -8.80 6.59
C GLU A 93 8.71 -8.36 6.13
N ALA A 94 9.75 -8.76 6.85
CA ALA A 94 11.13 -8.50 6.47
C ALA A 94 11.48 -9.14 5.13
N PHE A 95 10.98 -10.36 4.86
CA PHE A 95 11.16 -11.01 3.57
C PHE A 95 10.54 -10.22 2.41
N ILE A 96 9.28 -9.78 2.53
CA ILE A 96 8.62 -8.95 1.51
C ILE A 96 9.32 -7.60 1.34
N ALA A 97 9.77 -6.98 2.44
CA ALA A 97 10.53 -5.74 2.38
C ALA A 97 11.84 -5.91 1.61
N TRP A 98 12.58 -6.98 1.87
CA TRP A 98 13.82 -7.31 1.17
C TRP A 98 13.59 -7.58 -0.32
N LEU A 99 12.51 -8.28 -0.69
CA LEU A 99 12.15 -8.49 -2.11
C LEU A 99 11.89 -7.17 -2.83
N LYS A 100 11.15 -6.26 -2.20
CA LYS A 100 10.90 -4.92 -2.73
C LYS A 100 12.20 -4.12 -2.89
N GLU A 101 13.09 -4.16 -1.90
CA GLU A 101 14.40 -3.50 -1.97
C GLU A 101 15.22 -4.00 -3.17
N LYS A 102 15.11 -5.28 -3.53
CA LYS A 102 15.80 -5.88 -4.68
C LYS A 102 15.02 -5.79 -5.99
N ASN A 103 13.90 -5.08 -6.03
CA ASN A 103 13.01 -4.96 -7.19
C ASN A 103 12.48 -6.32 -7.71
N HIS A 104 12.29 -7.30 -6.82
CA HIS A 104 11.62 -8.55 -7.17
C HIS A 104 10.11 -8.36 -7.26
N ASN A 105 9.50 -9.04 -8.24
CA ASN A 105 8.07 -8.99 -8.55
C ASN A 105 7.41 -10.39 -8.59
N PHE A 106 8.19 -11.43 -8.31
CA PHE A 106 7.75 -12.82 -8.34
C PHE A 106 8.38 -13.60 -7.19
N VAL A 107 7.61 -14.49 -6.55
CA VAL A 107 8.13 -15.47 -5.61
C VAL A 107 7.51 -16.81 -5.96
N ARG A 108 8.36 -17.84 -6.05
CA ARG A 108 7.90 -19.22 -6.10
C ARG A 108 7.77 -19.74 -4.68
N GLY A 109 6.61 -20.29 -4.34
CA GLY A 109 6.39 -20.98 -3.07
C GLY A 109 6.51 -22.49 -3.21
N TRP A 110 6.90 -23.13 -2.10
CA TRP A 110 6.67 -24.55 -1.86
C TRP A 110 5.78 -24.66 -0.65
N VAL A 111 4.65 -25.33 -0.82
CA VAL A 111 3.71 -25.62 0.26
C VAL A 111 3.81 -27.11 0.53
N TRP A 112 4.23 -27.48 1.74
CA TRP A 112 4.26 -28.85 2.22
C TRP A 112 3.29 -28.94 3.40
N GLU A 113 2.39 -29.92 3.36
CA GLU A 113 1.43 -30.17 4.42
C GLU A 113 1.98 -31.27 5.31
N ASN A 114 2.25 -30.95 6.59
CA ASN A 114 2.61 -31.97 7.57
C ASN A 114 1.33 -32.71 8.00
N THR A 115 1.30 -34.03 7.81
CA THR A 115 0.12 -34.85 8.18
C THR A 115 -0.09 -34.94 9.69
N ARG A 116 0.93 -34.62 10.49
CA ARG A 116 0.90 -34.53 11.96
C ARG A 116 1.95 -33.53 12.45
N PHE A 117 1.61 -32.78 13.50
CA PHE A 117 2.58 -32.04 14.32
C PHE A 117 3.03 -32.97 15.46
N ASN A 118 4.32 -32.96 15.79
CA ASN A 118 4.83 -33.62 17.00
C ASN A 118 4.77 -32.65 18.17
#